data_AF-A0A2A9NEV5-F1
#
_entry.id   AF-A0A2A9NEV5-F1
#
_cell.length_a   1.000
_cell.length_b   1.000
_cell.length_c   1.000
_cell.angle_alpha   90.00
_cell.angle_beta   90.00
_cell.angle_gamma   90.00
#
_symmetry.space_group_name_H-M   'P 1'
#
loop_
_entity.id
_entity.type
_entity.pdbx_description
1 polymer ?
#
loop_
_entity_poly.entity_id
_entity_poly.type
_entity_poly.pdbx_seq_one_letter_code
_entity_poly.pdbx_strand_id
1 'polypeptide(L)'
;MQDPVKEIKAVVLQLTTASSPDQQKLAIYKYFAPNAGFRHPLCQVDPGPLSRESILGIYQWYRVISPHISMHIDNVVYDEPHAVLLLDVTQVFHLFFVPVNPAPSRLLVRLTMKQQNGLYIITMQEDFYHPDDVTSLLFPPLSPLVRFTLRSLGVASNILAKSSQVLGCWRP
;
A
#
# COMPACT_ATOMS: atom_id res chain seq x y z
N MET A 1 -4.75 -14.06 -13.02
CA MET A 1 -3.91 -13.49 -14.09
C MET A 1 -3.21 -14.63 -14.80
N GLN A 2 -3.13 -14.63 -16.12
CA GLN A 2 -2.29 -15.59 -16.86
C GLN A 2 -0.84 -15.10 -16.88
N ASP A 3 -0.64 -13.82 -17.19
CA ASP A 3 0.66 -13.14 -17.20
C ASP A 3 0.63 -12.01 -16.15
N PRO A 4 1.15 -12.26 -14.93
CA PRO A 4 1.07 -11.29 -13.84
C PRO A 4 1.78 -9.97 -14.16
N VAL A 5 2.91 -10.00 -14.89
CA VAL A 5 3.70 -8.81 -15.20
C VAL A 5 2.94 -7.87 -16.14
N LYS A 6 2.29 -8.43 -17.16
CA LYS A 6 1.53 -7.64 -18.13
C LYS A 6 0.18 -7.18 -17.59
N GLU A 7 -0.49 -8.01 -16.80
CA GLU A 7 -1.87 -7.75 -16.36
C GLU A 7 -1.95 -6.90 -15.09
N ILE A 8 -0.94 -6.92 -14.20
CA ILE A 8 -1.10 -6.39 -12.85
C ILE A 8 -1.50 -4.91 -12.79
N LYS A 9 -1.00 -4.09 -13.71
CA LYS A 9 -1.37 -2.66 -13.74
C LYS A 9 -2.87 -2.48 -13.93
N ALA A 10 -3.46 -3.22 -14.87
CA ALA A 10 -4.90 -3.19 -15.10
C ALA A 10 -5.68 -3.78 -13.91
N VAL A 11 -5.17 -4.84 -13.29
CA VAL A 11 -5.77 -5.45 -12.10
C VAL A 11 -5.86 -4.46 -10.94
N VAL A 12 -4.74 -3.80 -10.60
CA VAL A 12 -4.70 -2.81 -9.51
C VAL A 12 -5.64 -1.64 -9.81
N LEU A 13 -5.64 -1.12 -11.04
CA LEU A 13 -6.58 -0.06 -11.43
C LEU A 13 -8.04 -0.51 -11.35
N GLN A 14 -8.38 -1.75 -11.70
CA GLN A 14 -9.73 -2.30 -11.51
C GLN A 14 -10.10 -2.42 -10.02
N LEU A 15 -9.14 -2.69 -9.15
CA LEU A 15 -9.39 -2.80 -7.70
C LEU A 15 -9.59 -1.42 -7.04
N THR A 16 -8.87 -0.39 -7.49
CA THR A 16 -8.82 0.91 -6.78
C THR A 16 -9.57 2.04 -7.49
N THR A 17 -9.73 1.96 -8.81
CA THR A 17 -10.28 3.03 -9.67
C THR A 17 -11.42 2.55 -10.58
N ALA A 18 -12.03 1.39 -10.30
CA ALA A 18 -13.15 0.87 -11.09
C ALA A 18 -14.32 1.86 -11.19
N SER A 19 -14.90 1.97 -12.39
CA SER A 19 -15.98 2.91 -12.67
C SER A 19 -17.27 2.58 -11.91
N SER A 20 -17.50 1.32 -11.53
CA SER A 20 -18.65 0.91 -10.71
C SER A 20 -18.26 0.03 -9.50
N PRO A 21 -19.08 0.03 -8.41
CA PRO A 21 -18.89 -0.86 -7.27
C PRO A 21 -18.92 -2.35 -7.66
N ASP A 22 -19.76 -2.72 -8.63
CA ASP A 22 -19.86 -4.10 -9.09
C ASP A 22 -18.58 -4.56 -9.81
N GLN A 23 -17.95 -3.70 -10.60
CA GLN A 23 -16.66 -4.00 -11.22
C GLN A 23 -15.57 -4.21 -10.18
N GLN A 24 -15.51 -3.34 -9.16
CA GLN A 24 -14.57 -3.48 -8.05
C GLN A 24 -14.78 -4.79 -7.30
N LYS A 25 -16.05 -5.11 -6.98
CA LYS A 25 -16.43 -6.36 -6.32
C LYS A 25 -16.02 -7.58 -7.15
N LEU A 26 -16.34 -7.60 -8.44
CA LEU A 26 -15.95 -8.69 -9.33
C LEU A 26 -14.43 -8.84 -9.44
N ALA A 27 -13.68 -7.74 -9.44
CA ALA A 27 -12.22 -7.77 -9.43
C ALA A 27 -11.67 -8.44 -8.16
N ILE A 28 -12.21 -8.10 -6.99
CA ILE A 28 -11.82 -8.77 -5.72
C ILE A 28 -12.09 -10.28 -5.81
N TYR A 29 -13.29 -10.70 -6.22
CA TYR A 29 -13.62 -12.12 -6.33
C TYR A 29 -12.79 -12.87 -7.39
N LYS A 30 -12.36 -12.17 -8.44
CA LYS A 30 -11.57 -12.75 -9.54
C LYS A 30 -10.10 -12.90 -9.18
N TYR A 31 -9.51 -11.93 -8.49
CA TYR A 31 -8.06 -11.85 -8.31
C TYR A 31 -7.58 -12.22 -6.90
N PHE A 32 -8.42 -12.12 -5.87
CA PHE A 32 -8.07 -12.53 -4.51
C PHE A 32 -8.52 -13.96 -4.20
N ALA A 33 -7.65 -14.70 -3.51
CA ALA A 33 -7.97 -16.01 -2.96
C ALA A 33 -9.10 -15.87 -1.91
N PRO A 34 -9.98 -16.87 -1.75
CA PRO A 34 -11.03 -16.85 -0.74
C PRO A 34 -10.52 -16.63 0.70
N ASN A 35 -9.27 -17.02 0.96
CA ASN A 35 -8.58 -16.90 2.23
C ASN A 35 -7.39 -15.92 2.19
N ALA A 36 -7.45 -14.88 1.35
CA ALA A 36 -6.37 -13.93 1.20
C ALA A 36 -6.18 -13.02 2.43
N GLY A 37 -4.95 -12.61 2.71
CA GLY A 37 -4.64 -11.60 3.72
C GLY A 37 -4.44 -10.19 3.13
N PHE A 38 -4.51 -9.19 4.01
CA PHE A 38 -4.31 -7.78 3.67
C PHE A 38 -3.64 -7.05 4.82
N ARG A 39 -2.64 -6.23 4.53
CA ARG A 39 -1.96 -5.40 5.52
C ARG A 39 -1.72 -4.00 4.98
N HIS A 40 -2.25 -3.01 5.67
CA HIS A 40 -2.10 -1.60 5.37
C HIS A 40 -1.72 -0.87 6.67
N PRO A 41 -1.09 0.32 6.63
CA PRO A 41 -0.73 1.05 7.85
C PRO A 41 -1.90 1.35 8.80
N LEU A 42 -3.14 1.31 8.30
CA LEU A 42 -4.35 1.68 9.06
C LEU A 42 -5.28 0.51 9.38
N CYS A 43 -5.12 -0.64 8.72
CA CYS A 43 -5.98 -1.80 8.92
C CYS A 43 -5.30 -3.09 8.44
N GLN A 44 -5.80 -4.22 8.91
CA GLN A 44 -5.30 -5.53 8.53
C GLN A 44 -6.41 -6.58 8.51
N VAL A 45 -6.21 -7.62 7.71
CA VAL A 45 -7.03 -8.83 7.64
C VAL A 45 -6.08 -10.03 7.60
N ASP A 46 -6.18 -10.89 8.61
CA ASP A 46 -5.42 -12.13 8.63
C ASP A 46 -6.01 -13.15 7.62
N PRO A 47 -5.17 -13.94 6.94
CA PRO A 47 -5.63 -15.02 6.05
C PRO A 47 -6.55 -16.01 6.78
N GLY A 48 -7.75 -16.24 6.25
CA GLY A 48 -8.70 -17.16 6.89
C GLY A 48 -10.07 -17.24 6.20
N PRO A 49 -11.02 -18.02 6.74
CA PRO A 49 -12.39 -18.04 6.25
C PRO A 49 -12.98 -16.62 6.25
N LEU A 50 -13.69 -16.26 5.18
CA LEU A 50 -14.33 -14.94 4.98
C LEU A 50 -13.37 -13.73 4.88
N SER A 51 -12.06 -13.95 4.90
CA SER A 51 -11.07 -12.85 4.83
C SER A 51 -11.18 -12.05 3.53
N ARG A 52 -11.48 -12.69 2.39
CA ARG A 52 -11.71 -11.98 1.12
C ARG A 52 -12.90 -11.03 1.19
N GLU A 53 -13.98 -11.43 1.87
CA GLU A 53 -15.15 -10.59 2.10
C GLU A 53 -14.83 -9.40 3.01
N SER A 54 -13.98 -9.58 4.03
CA SER A 54 -13.45 -8.48 4.83
C SER A 54 -12.58 -7.51 4.00
N ILE A 55 -11.73 -8.03 3.11
CA ILE A 55 -10.94 -7.23 2.17
C ILE A 55 -11.86 -6.42 1.25
N LEU A 56 -12.91 -7.03 0.70
CA LEU A 56 -13.92 -6.31 -0.09
C LEU A 56 -14.51 -5.14 0.70
N GLY A 57 -14.84 -5.34 1.98
CA GLY A 57 -15.34 -4.28 2.85
C GLY A 57 -14.37 -3.10 2.99
N ILE A 58 -13.05 -3.36 3.07
CA ILE A 58 -12.02 -2.32 3.11
C ILE A 58 -12.01 -1.53 1.80
N TYR A 59 -11.99 -2.21 0.64
CA TYR A 59 -12.00 -1.55 -0.68
C TYR A 59 -13.28 -0.74 -0.91
N GLN A 60 -14.42 -1.24 -0.46
CA GLN A 60 -15.69 -0.51 -0.47
C GLN A 60 -15.63 0.73 0.42
N TRP A 61 -15.10 0.60 1.63
CA TRP A 61 -14.94 1.73 2.54
C TRP A 61 -14.03 2.81 1.94
N TYR A 62 -12.91 2.42 1.34
CA TYR A 62 -12.00 3.34 0.66
C TYR A 62 -12.67 4.10 -0.48
N ARG A 63 -13.53 3.44 -1.26
CA ARG A 63 -14.34 4.09 -2.29
C ARG A 63 -15.34 5.09 -1.70
N VAL A 64 -15.96 4.78 -0.55
CA VAL A 64 -16.89 5.68 0.14
C VAL A 64 -16.17 6.93 0.63
N ILE A 65 -15.03 6.77 1.30
CA ILE A 65 -14.29 7.91 1.88
C ILE A 65 -13.50 8.70 0.84
N SER A 66 -13.17 8.11 -0.31
CA SER A 66 -12.54 8.79 -1.43
C SER A 66 -13.20 8.40 -2.74
N PRO A 67 -14.29 9.07 -3.15
CA PRO A 67 -15.01 8.73 -4.39
C PRO A 67 -14.19 8.97 -5.67
N HIS A 68 -13.20 9.87 -5.61
CA HIS A 68 -12.33 10.23 -6.71
C HIS A 68 -10.88 9.90 -6.31
N ILE A 69 -10.44 8.68 -6.60
CA ILE A 69 -9.06 8.23 -6.40
C ILE A 69 -8.35 8.28 -7.74
N SER A 70 -7.13 8.82 -7.75
CA SER A 70 -6.21 8.63 -8.88
C SER A 70 -4.99 7.85 -8.41
N MET A 71 -4.48 7.00 -9.30
CA MET A 71 -3.37 6.11 -9.01
C MET A 71 -2.49 5.98 -10.24
N HIS A 72 -1.19 6.00 -10.02
CA HIS A 72 -0.16 5.78 -11.01
C HIS A 72 0.79 4.68 -10.53
N ILE A 73 1.14 3.74 -11.43
CA ILE A 73 2.03 2.63 -11.14
C ILE A 73 3.35 2.91 -11.87
N ASP A 74 4.31 3.41 -11.10
CA ASP A 74 5.62 3.87 -11.57
C ASP A 74 6.48 2.69 -12.03
N ASN A 75 6.52 1.62 -11.24
CA ASN A 75 7.33 0.44 -11.54
C ASN A 75 6.64 -0.86 -11.13
N VAL A 76 6.99 -1.95 -11.80
CA VAL A 76 6.55 -3.32 -11.49
C VAL A 76 7.76 -4.24 -11.54
N VAL A 77 8.03 -4.93 -10.44
CA VAL A 77 9.07 -5.96 -10.35
C VAL A 77 8.41 -7.28 -9.98
N TYR A 78 8.73 -8.33 -10.73
CA TYR A 78 8.26 -9.68 -10.46
C TYR A 78 9.41 -10.57 -10.01
N ASP A 79 9.29 -11.09 -8.80
CA ASP A 79 10.14 -12.11 -8.23
C ASP A 79 9.48 -13.47 -8.47
N GLU A 80 9.82 -14.07 -9.61
CA GLU A 80 9.26 -15.34 -10.08
C GLU A 80 9.50 -16.50 -9.09
N PRO A 81 10.72 -16.72 -8.55
CA PRO A 81 10.98 -17.78 -7.57
C PRO A 81 10.05 -17.77 -6.35
N HIS A 82 9.65 -16.58 -5.88
CA HIS A 82 8.78 -16.42 -4.73
C HIS A 82 7.32 -16.11 -5.09
N ALA A 83 7.00 -16.00 -6.39
CA ALA A 83 5.71 -15.55 -6.90
C ALA A 83 5.22 -14.23 -6.25
N VAL A 84 6.13 -13.25 -6.13
CA VAL A 84 5.86 -11.94 -5.51
C VAL A 84 5.93 -10.84 -6.57
N LEU A 85 4.91 -9.98 -6.59
CA LEU A 85 4.96 -8.70 -7.31
C LEU A 85 5.23 -7.57 -6.34
N LEU A 86 6.13 -6.67 -6.72
CA LEU A 86 6.39 -5.41 -6.05
C LEU A 86 5.99 -4.28 -6.99
N LEU A 87 5.10 -3.41 -6.54
CA LEU A 87 4.65 -2.25 -7.29
C LEU A 87 5.04 -0.98 -6.57
N ASP A 88 5.72 -0.09 -7.28
CA ASP A 88 5.93 1.29 -6.85
C ASP A 88 4.74 2.11 -7.34
N VAL A 89 3.97 2.67 -6.39
CA VAL A 89 2.69 3.30 -6.66
C VAL A 89 2.68 4.70 -6.08
N THR A 90 2.13 5.64 -6.83
CA THR A 90 1.75 6.96 -6.35
C THR A 90 0.24 7.08 -6.42
N GLN A 91 -0.43 7.42 -5.32
CA GLN A 91 -1.88 7.63 -5.30
C GLN A 91 -2.26 8.99 -4.72
N VAL A 92 -3.36 9.54 -5.22
CA VAL A 92 -4.00 10.72 -4.64
C VAL A 92 -5.34 10.27 -4.09
N PHE A 93 -5.41 10.20 -2.77
CA PHE A 93 -6.60 9.79 -2.03
C PHE A 93 -7.25 11.02 -1.42
N HIS A 94 -8.48 11.34 -1.81
CA HIS A 94 -9.19 12.52 -1.36
C HIS A 94 -10.30 12.14 -0.39
N LEU A 95 -10.02 12.29 0.91
CA LEU A 95 -11.03 12.11 1.95
C LEU A 95 -12.13 13.18 1.80
N PHE A 96 -13.32 12.78 1.34
CA PHE A 96 -14.38 13.73 0.97
C PHE A 96 -14.82 14.66 2.11
N PHE A 97 -14.60 14.26 3.36
CA PHE A 97 -14.95 15.00 4.57
C PHE A 97 -13.81 15.86 5.11
N VAL A 98 -12.61 15.80 4.52
CA VAL A 98 -11.46 16.63 4.89
C VAL A 98 -11.44 17.85 3.98
N PRO A 99 -11.54 19.08 4.50
CA PRO A 99 -11.65 20.30 3.69
C PRO A 99 -10.28 20.79 3.18
N VAL A 100 -9.39 19.86 2.81
CA VAL A 100 -8.02 20.17 2.37
C VAL A 100 -7.77 19.49 1.04
N ASN A 101 -7.04 20.17 0.16
CA ASN A 101 -6.59 19.57 -1.08
C ASN A 101 -5.81 18.27 -0.82
N PRO A 102 -6.12 17.20 -1.56
CA PRO A 102 -5.41 15.94 -1.40
C PRO A 102 -3.96 16.10 -1.86
N ALA A 103 -3.06 15.32 -1.27
CA ALA A 103 -1.67 15.27 -1.69
C ALA A 103 -1.32 13.89 -2.25
N PRO A 104 -0.35 13.79 -3.16
CA PRO A 104 0.21 12.51 -3.57
C PRO A 104 0.87 11.80 -2.38
N SER A 105 0.57 10.51 -2.24
CA SER A 105 1.20 9.59 -1.30
C SER A 105 1.85 8.45 -2.09
N ARG A 106 3.13 8.19 -1.84
CA ARG A 106 3.82 7.02 -2.39
C ARG A 106 3.68 5.82 -1.48
N LEU A 107 3.58 4.65 -2.09
CA LEU A 107 3.60 3.37 -1.41
C LEU A 107 4.28 2.30 -2.25
N LEU A 108 4.85 1.30 -1.57
CA LEU A 108 5.25 0.04 -2.17
C LEU A 108 4.17 -0.99 -1.86
N VAL A 109 3.58 -1.59 -2.89
CA VAL A 109 2.63 -2.70 -2.76
C VAL A 109 3.34 -4.01 -3.01
N ARG A 110 3.31 -4.92 -2.04
CA ARG A 110 3.76 -6.29 -2.18
C ARG A 110 2.56 -7.22 -2.33
N LEU A 111 2.48 -7.91 -3.46
CA LEU A 111 1.46 -8.93 -3.70
C LEU A 111 2.13 -10.29 -3.71
N THR A 112 1.79 -11.14 -2.74
CA THR A 112 2.14 -12.56 -2.78
C THR A 112 1.05 -13.30 -3.54
N MET A 113 1.45 -14.13 -4.49
CA MET A 113 0.51 -14.87 -5.34
C MET A 113 0.75 -16.37 -5.24
N LYS A 114 -0.27 -17.13 -5.62
CA LYS A 114 -0.17 -18.58 -5.85
C LYS A 114 -0.72 -18.91 -7.23
N GLN A 115 -0.04 -19.80 -7.93
CA GLN A 115 -0.55 -20.35 -9.18
C GLN A 115 -1.56 -21.47 -8.88
N GLN A 116 -2.77 -21.37 -9.44
CA GLN A 116 -3.82 -22.36 -9.37
C GLN A 116 -4.45 -22.50 -10.76
N ASN A 117 -4.45 -23.72 -11.30
CA ASN A 117 -5.02 -24.02 -12.63
C ASN A 117 -4.46 -23.12 -13.75
N GLY A 118 -3.16 -22.82 -13.72
CA GLY A 118 -2.52 -21.92 -14.69
C GLY A 118 -2.80 -20.43 -14.48
N LEU A 119 -3.52 -20.04 -13.42
CA LEU A 119 -3.80 -18.66 -13.07
C LEU A 119 -3.09 -18.24 -11.79
N TYR A 120 -2.50 -17.05 -11.78
CA TYR A 120 -2.02 -16.40 -10.58
C TYR A 120 -3.17 -15.70 -9.85
N ILE A 121 -3.29 -16.01 -8.55
CA ILE A 121 -4.27 -15.47 -7.62
C ILE A 121 -3.51 -14.82 -6.44
N ILE A 122 -3.94 -13.64 -6.01
CA ILE A 122 -3.36 -12.91 -4.88
C ILE A 122 -3.78 -13.59 -3.58
N THR A 123 -2.80 -13.99 -2.78
CA THR A 123 -3.01 -14.60 -1.45
C THR A 123 -2.67 -13.64 -0.32
N MET A 124 -1.87 -12.61 -0.57
CA MET A 124 -1.56 -11.57 0.41
C MET A 124 -1.29 -10.25 -0.32
N GLN A 125 -1.86 -9.16 0.17
CA GLN A 125 -1.47 -7.80 -0.20
C GLN A 125 -0.89 -7.10 1.03
N GLU A 126 0.28 -6.49 0.88
CA GLU A 126 0.90 -5.65 1.90
C GLU A 126 1.26 -4.29 1.30
N ASP A 127 0.80 -3.22 1.94
CA ASP A 127 1.01 -1.84 1.50
C ASP A 127 1.97 -1.15 2.49
N PHE A 128 3.13 -0.75 1.98
CA PHE A 128 4.17 -0.09 2.75
C PHE A 128 4.23 1.39 2.40
N TYR A 129 4.09 2.23 3.42
CA TYR A 129 4.17 3.68 3.30
C TYR A 129 5.26 4.21 4.23
N HIS A 130 5.87 5.32 3.84
CA HIS A 130 6.61 6.12 4.80
C HIS A 130 5.66 6.92 5.70
N PRO A 131 6.09 7.30 6.92
CA PRO A 131 5.24 8.02 7.85
C PRO A 131 4.65 9.32 7.29
N ASP A 132 5.42 10.05 6.47
CA ASP A 132 4.94 11.27 5.83
C ASP A 132 4.01 11.01 4.63
N ASP A 133 4.12 9.85 3.96
CA ASP A 133 3.16 9.44 2.93
C ASP A 133 1.81 9.02 3.54
N VAL A 134 1.80 8.30 4.67
CA VAL A 134 0.56 8.02 5.43
C VAL A 134 -0.06 9.32 5.93
N THR A 135 0.77 10.26 6.39
CA THR A 135 0.28 11.57 6.82
C THR A 135 -0.30 12.35 5.63
N SER A 136 0.34 12.28 4.46
CA SER A 136 -0.18 12.90 3.23
C SER A 136 -1.50 12.28 2.79
N LEU A 137 -1.71 11.00 3.07
CA LEU A 137 -2.95 10.28 2.76
C LEU A 137 -4.12 10.74 3.63
N LEU A 138 -3.85 10.99 4.92
CA LEU A 138 -4.88 11.28 5.93
C LEU A 138 -5.11 12.77 6.18
N PHE A 139 -4.01 13.53 6.26
CA PHE A 139 -4.04 14.94 6.61
C PHE A 139 -2.80 15.67 6.04
N PRO A 140 -2.82 15.99 4.73
CA PRO A 140 -1.71 16.64 4.02
C PRO A 140 -1.02 17.83 4.71
N PRO A 141 -1.73 18.73 5.42
CA PRO A 141 -1.08 19.88 6.07
C PRO A 141 -0.05 19.52 7.13
N LEU A 142 -0.13 18.32 7.72
CA LEU A 142 0.81 17.85 8.73
C LEU A 142 2.05 17.16 8.13
N SER A 143 2.03 16.79 6.86
CA SER A 143 3.17 16.10 6.22
C SER A 143 4.49 16.87 6.30
N PRO A 144 4.53 18.21 6.12
CA PRO A 144 5.76 18.99 6.30
C PRO A 144 6.33 18.89 7.72
N LEU A 145 5.47 18.84 8.74
CA LEU A 145 5.89 18.69 10.13
C LEU A 145 6.49 17.30 10.38
N VAL A 146 5.86 16.24 9.85
CA VAL A 146 6.40 14.87 9.95
C VAL A 146 7.76 14.77 9.27
N ARG A 147 7.90 15.32 8.05
CA ARG A 147 9.19 15.38 7.34
C ARG A 147 10.26 16.13 8.13
N PHE A 148 9.90 17.28 8.72
CA PHE A 148 10.81 18.05 9.56
C PHE A 148 11.28 17.24 10.78
N THR A 149 10.35 16.57 11.47
CA THR A 149 10.66 15.71 12.61
C THR A 149 11.58 14.56 12.21
N LEU A 150 11.29 13.85 11.11
CA LEU A 150 12.13 12.76 10.62
C LEU A 150 13.55 13.22 10.30
N ARG A 151 13.71 14.37 9.63
CA ARG A 151 15.03 14.96 9.36
C ARG A 151 15.77 15.35 10.64
N SER A 152 15.07 15.97 11.58
CA SER A 152 15.65 16.40 12.87
C SER A 152 16.12 15.20 13.69
N LEU A 153 15.34 14.11 13.72
CA LEU A 153 15.72 12.86 14.36
C LEU A 153 16.96 12.25 13.69
N GLY A 154 17.04 12.25 12.36
CA GLY A 154 18.24 11.80 11.64
C GLY A 154 19.50 12.60 12.01
N VAL A 155 19.39 13.92 12.15
CA VAL A 155 20.50 14.77 12.63
C VAL A 155 20.85 14.44 14.08
N ALA A 156 19.86 14.36 14.96
CA ALA A 156 20.06 14.03 16.37
C ALA A 156 20.76 12.66 16.55
N SER A 157 20.34 11.63 15.80
CA SER A 157 21.00 10.31 15.80
C SER A 157 22.48 10.41 15.45
N ASN A 158 22.84 11.23 14.46
CA ASN A 158 24.25 11.42 14.08
C ASN A 158 25.06 12.16 15.15
N ILE A 159 24.45 13.17 15.82
CA ILE A 159 25.10 13.88 16.93
C ILE A 159 25.33 12.91 18.10
N LEU A 160 24.30 12.15 18.48
CA LEU A 160 24.38 11.17 19.56
C LEU A 160 25.42 10.09 19.25
N ALA A 161 25.44 9.56 18.03
CA ALA A 161 26.44 8.58 17.60
C ALA A 161 27.87 9.12 17.73
N LYS A 162 28.13 10.35 17.28
CA LYS A 162 29.45 10.99 17.44
C LYS A 162 29.82 11.17 18.91
N SER A 163 28.89 11.61 19.74
CA SER A 163 29.11 11.74 21.19
C SER A 163 29.44 10.39 21.83
N SER A 164 28.70 9.33 21.50
CA SER A 164 28.94 7.97 21.99
C SER A 164 30.28 7.39 21.52
N GLN A 165 30.75 7.75 20.33
CA GLN A 165 32.09 7.40 19.85
C GLN A 165 33.18 8.10 20.66
N VAL A 166 33.03 9.40 20.94
CA VAL A 166 33.99 10.18 21.76
C VAL A 166 34.04 9.65 23.20
N LEU A 167 32.90 9.29 23.78
CA LEU A 167 32.80 8.72 25.12
C LEU A 167 33.28 7.26 25.20
N GLY A 168 33.68 6.67 24.06
CA GLY A 168 34.22 5.31 23.99
C GLY A 168 33.16 4.23 24.23
N CYS A 169 31.87 4.55 24.17
CA CYS A 169 30.76 3.61 24.27
C CYS A 169 30.56 2.79 22.97
N TRP A 170 30.99 3.34 21.83
CA TRP A 170 30.96 2.65 20.55
C TRP A 170 32.29 1.89 20.32
N ARG A 171 32.35 0.65 20.83
CA ARG A 171 33.44 -0.31 20.62
C ARG A 171 32.85 -1.58 19.95
N PRO A 172 33.66 -2.36 19.23
CA PRO A 172 33.20 -3.61 18.62
C PRO A 172 32.54 -4.56 19.62
#